data_AF-G9AC78-F1
#
_entry.id   AF-G9AC78-F1
#
_cell.length_a   1.000
_cell.length_b   1.000
_cell.length_c   1.000
_cell.angle_alpha   90.00
_cell.angle_beta   90.00
_cell.angle_gamma   90.00
#
_symmetry.space_group_name_H-M   'P 1'
#
loop_
_entity.id
_entity.type
_entity.pdbx_description
1 polymer ?
#
loop_
_entity_poly.entity_id
_entity_poly.type
_entity_poly.pdbx_seq_one_letter_code
_entity_poly.pdbx_strand_id
1 'polypeptide(L)'
;MANPKQGKWLEQLVKGHFGYFAVPTNIRALTAFRYRVIDLWRRSLRRRSQKDDATWERVAELADDYLPKPCNLHPWPSVRFAVSHPR
;
A
#
# COMPACT_ATOMS: atom_id res chain seq x y z
N MET A 1 3.43 19.12 -8.06
CA MET A 1 4.39 18.04 -7.71
C MET A 1 4.00 17.48 -6.35
N ALA A 2 3.98 16.15 -6.17
CA ALA A 2 3.49 15.53 -4.94
C ALA A 2 4.38 15.88 -3.74
N ASN A 3 3.77 16.14 -2.58
CA ASN A 3 4.49 16.50 -1.37
C ASN A 3 5.21 15.24 -0.81
N PRO A 4 6.54 15.26 -0.64
CA PRO A 4 7.29 14.11 -0.12
C PRO A 4 6.79 13.59 1.24
N LYS A 5 6.29 14.49 2.11
CA LYS A 5 5.70 14.10 3.40
C LYS A 5 4.45 13.25 3.23
N GLN A 6 3.63 13.57 2.22
CA GLN A 6 2.42 12.81 1.92
C GLN A 6 2.75 11.41 1.38
N GLY A 7 3.78 11.31 0.52
CA GLY A 7 4.28 10.01 0.04
C GLY A 7 4.79 9.13 1.18
N LYS A 8 5.59 9.70 2.10
CA LYS A 8 6.09 8.99 3.29
C LYS A 8 4.99 8.52 4.25
N TRP A 9 3.95 9.33 4.45
CA TRP A 9 2.81 8.92 5.26
C TRP A 9 2.04 7.75 4.63
N LEU A 10 1.81 7.79 3.31
CA LEU A 10 1.18 6.68 2.59
C LEU A 10 2.03 5.41 2.63
N GLU A 11 3.36 5.54 2.49
CA GLU A 11 4.30 4.43 2.63
C GLU A 11 4.11 3.71 3.98
N GLN A 12 4.06 4.45 5.09
CA GLN A 12 3.85 3.89 6.43
C GLN A 12 2.51 3.17 6.56
N LEU A 13 1.43 3.77 6.03
CA LEU A 13 0.09 3.18 6.07
C LEU A 13 0.04 1.86 5.29
N VAL A 14 0.56 1.83 4.06
CA VAL A 14 0.56 0.62 3.23
C VAL A 14 1.47 -0.45 3.84
N LYS A 15 2.65 -0.07 4.36
CA LYS A 15 3.54 -1.00 5.08
C LYS A 15 2.84 -1.62 6.29
N GLY A 16 2.14 -0.83 7.10
CA GLY A 16 1.39 -1.32 8.26
C GLY A 16 0.28 -2.29 7.85
N HIS A 17 -0.49 -1.95 6.82
CA HIS A 17 -1.54 -2.83 6.29
C HIS A 17 -0.96 -4.16 5.79
N PHE A 18 0.13 -4.11 5.01
CA PHE A 18 0.79 -5.33 4.52
C PHE A 18 1.39 -6.16 5.67
N GLY A 19 1.96 -5.54 6.70
CA GLY A 19 2.50 -6.25 7.86
C GLY A 19 1.46 -7.09 8.62
N TYR A 20 0.17 -6.80 8.46
CA TYR A 20 -0.90 -7.62 9.02
C TYR A 20 -1.47 -8.61 8.00
N PHE A 21 -1.80 -8.12 6.80
CA PHE A 21 -2.60 -8.88 5.82
C PHE A 21 -1.78 -9.66 4.78
N ALA A 22 -0.45 -9.52 4.74
CA ALA A 22 0.42 -10.20 3.78
C ALA A 22 0.68 -11.68 4.10
N VAL A 23 -0.41 -12.42 4.31
CA VAL A 23 -0.45 -13.87 4.50
C VAL A 23 -0.64 -14.59 3.15
N PRO A 24 -0.36 -15.90 3.06
CA PRO A 24 -0.49 -16.63 1.82
C PRO A 24 -1.93 -16.55 1.27
N THR A 25 -2.07 -16.62 -0.06
CA THR A 25 -3.35 -16.47 -0.81
C THR A 25 -4.00 -15.09 -0.79
N ASN A 26 -3.53 -14.13 0.03
CA ASN A 26 -4.15 -12.81 0.13
C ASN A 26 -3.63 -11.77 -0.88
N ILE A 27 -2.70 -12.16 -1.76
CA ILE A 27 -2.01 -11.27 -2.69
C ILE A 27 -2.96 -10.45 -3.59
N ARG A 28 -4.10 -11.05 -3.98
CA ARG A 28 -5.12 -10.36 -4.79
C ARG A 28 -5.74 -9.19 -4.04
N ALA A 29 -6.04 -9.35 -2.75
CA ALA A 29 -6.61 -8.28 -1.95
C ALA A 29 -5.59 -7.17 -1.68
N LEU A 30 -4.32 -7.53 -1.41
CA LEU A 30 -3.24 -6.55 -1.25
C LEU A 30 -3.02 -5.71 -2.51
N THR A 31 -3.11 -6.36 -3.68
CA THR A 31 -3.00 -5.69 -4.98
C THR A 31 -4.16 -4.71 -5.19
N ALA A 32 -5.39 -5.14 -4.92
CA ALA A 32 -6.57 -4.29 -5.02
C ALA A 32 -6.51 -3.10 -4.03
N PHE A 33 -6.03 -3.35 -2.81
CA PHE A 33 -5.81 -2.31 -1.80
C PHE A 33 -4.80 -1.27 -2.29
N ARG A 34 -3.62 -1.71 -2.75
CA ARG A 34 -2.59 -0.80 -3.30
C ARG A 34 -3.14 0.02 -4.46
N TYR A 35 -3.84 -0.62 -5.40
CA TYR A 35 -4.47 0.07 -6.53
C TYR A 35 -5.45 1.17 -6.07
N ARG A 36 -6.30 0.86 -5.08
CA ARG A 36 -7.27 1.84 -4.56
C ARG A 36 -6.60 3.01 -3.85
N VAL A 37 -5.53 2.77 -3.10
CA VAL A 37 -4.72 3.83 -2.49
C VAL A 37 -4.14 4.77 -3.57
N ILE A 38 -3.61 4.21 -4.66
CA ILE A 38 -3.06 4.98 -5.79
C ILE A 38 -4.15 5.81 -6.48
N ASP A 39 -5.32 5.23 -6.76
CA ASP A 39 -6.45 5.93 -7.37
C ASP A 39 -6.94 7.10 -6.49
N LEU A 40 -7.09 6.89 -5.17
CA LEU A 40 -7.47 7.95 -4.25
C LEU A 40 -6.39 9.04 -4.14
N TRP A 41 -5.11 8.66 -4.14
CA TRP A 41 -4.01 9.61 -4.13
C TRP A 41 -4.01 10.47 -5.40
N ARG A 42 -4.15 9.86 -6.58
CA ARG A 42 -4.31 10.57 -7.85
C ARG A 42 -5.46 11.57 -7.81
N ARG A 43 -6.65 11.15 -7.37
CA ARG A 43 -7.83 12.04 -7.27
C ARG A 43 -7.60 13.19 -6.29
N SER A 44 -6.87 12.95 -5.19
CA SER A 44 -6.49 14.00 -4.24
C SER A 44 -5.52 14.99 -4.87
N LEU A 45 -4.52 14.52 -5.61
CA LEU A 45 -3.55 15.37 -6.31
C LEU A 45 -4.22 16.23 -7.40
N ARG A 46 -5.11 15.63 -8.22
CA ARG A 46 -5.90 16.36 -9.23
C ARG A 46 -6.75 17.46 -8.61
N ARG A 47 -7.42 17.19 -7.48
CA ARG A 47 -8.21 18.21 -6.77
C ARG A 47 -7.36 19.35 -6.20
N ARG A 48 -6.10 19.09 -5.86
CA ARG A 48 -5.21 20.09 -5.24
C ARG A 48 -4.48 20.95 -6.26
N SER A 49 -4.30 20.46 -7.48
CA SER A 49 -3.59 21.16 -8.55
C SER A 49 -4.60 21.82 -9.47
N GLN A 50 -4.51 23.14 -9.66
CA GLN A 50 -5.26 23.82 -10.73
C GLN A 50 -4.82 23.37 -12.14
N LYS A 51 -3.63 22.77 -12.27
CA LYS A 51 -3.10 22.18 -13.51
C LYS A 51 -3.31 20.67 -13.47
N ASP A 52 -4.05 20.12 -14.41
CA ASP A 52 -4.56 18.73 -14.42
C ASP A 52 -3.51 17.66 -14.80
N ASP A 53 -2.23 17.85 -14.44
CA ASP A 53 -1.11 17.00 -14.91
C ASP A 53 -0.94 15.68 -14.12
N ALA A 54 -1.88 15.31 -13.25
CA ALA A 54 -1.84 14.04 -12.51
C ALA A 54 -2.43 12.90 -13.35
N THR A 55 -1.74 12.57 -14.45
CA THR A 55 -2.01 11.39 -15.26
C THR A 55 -1.77 10.11 -14.46
N TRP A 56 -2.30 9.00 -14.95
CA TRP A 56 -2.14 7.72 -14.28
C TRP A 56 -0.66 7.29 -14.26
N GLU A 57 0.08 7.48 -15.34
CA GLU A 57 1.49 7.11 -15.45
C GLU A 57 2.34 7.82 -14.41
N ARG A 58 2.17 9.14 -14.27
CA ARG A 58 2.92 9.97 -13.32
C ARG A 58 2.69 9.55 -11.87
N VAL A 59 1.44 9.23 -11.51
CA VAL A 59 1.10 8.78 -10.16
C VAL A 59 1.51 7.32 -9.93
N ALA A 60 1.56 6.49 -10.97
CA ALA A 60 2.07 5.14 -10.90
C ALA A 60 3.58 5.11 -10.64
N GLU A 61 4.38 5.95 -11.32
CA GLU A 61 5.81 6.14 -11.03
C GLU A 61 6.03 6.55 -9.57
N LEU A 62 5.30 7.57 -9.13
CA LEU A 62 5.37 8.04 -7.75
C LEU A 62 4.94 6.96 -6.75
N ALA A 63 3.93 6.16 -7.08
CA ALA A 63 3.51 5.06 -6.24
C ALA A 63 4.55 3.94 -6.18
N ASP A 64 5.29 3.71 -7.25
CA ASP A 64 6.40 2.74 -7.26
C ASP A 64 7.60 3.22 -6.44
N ASP A 65 7.84 4.54 -6.37
CA ASP A 65 8.87 5.13 -5.50
C ASP A 65 8.54 5.03 -4.01
N TYR A 66 7.26 5.18 -3.64
CA TYR A 66 6.85 5.29 -2.23
C TYR A 66 6.14 4.05 -1.67
N LEU A 67 5.28 3.39 -2.45
CA LEU A 67 4.39 2.36 -1.91
C LEU A 67 4.98 0.97 -2.14
N PRO A 68 5.09 0.13 -1.10
CA PRO A 68 5.60 -1.22 -1.24
C PRO A 68 4.74 -2.03 -2.23
N LYS A 69 5.39 -2.90 -2.99
CA LYS A 69 4.70 -3.85 -3.87
C LYS A 69 4.10 -4.96 -3.01
N PRO A 70 2.90 -5.47 -3.38
CA PRO A 70 2.27 -6.56 -2.65
C PRO A 70 3.15 -7.81 -2.76
N CYS A 71 3.52 -8.36 -1.62
CA CYS A 71 4.32 -9.58 -1.49
C CYS A 71 3.73 -10.42 -0.34
N ASN A 72 3.86 -11.74 -0.40
CA ASN A 72 3.56 -12.59 0.75
C ASN A 72 4.70 -12.44 1.77
N LEU A 73 4.45 -11.77 2.90
CA LEU A 73 5.47 -11.49 3.92
C LEU A 73 5.44 -12.50 5.07
N HIS A 74 4.33 -13.20 5.25
CA HIS A 74 4.07 -13.98 6.46
C HIS A 74 3.57 -15.39 6.13
N PRO A 75 3.91 -16.38 6.99
CA PRO A 75 3.21 -17.65 7.00
C PRO A 75 1.76 -17.45 7.47
N TRP A 76 0.94 -18.50 7.37
CA TRP A 76 -0.46 -18.47 7.80
C TRP A 76 -0.62 -17.98 9.25
N PRO A 77 -1.74 -17.29 9.59
CA PRO A 77 -1.99 -16.82 10.95
C PRO A 77 -1.90 -17.92 12.01
N SER A 78 -2.30 -19.15 11.67
CA SER A 78 -2.16 -20.32 12.55
C SER A 78 -0.72 -20.60 12.97
N VAL A 79 0.25 -20.29 12.11
CA VAL A 79 1.69 -20.42 12.40
C VAL A 79 2.22 -19.16 13.11
N ARG A 80 1.78 -17.97 12.67
CA ARG A 80 2.20 -16.69 13.28
C ARG A 80 1.75 -16.52 14.72
N PHE A 81 0.59 -17.07 15.06
CA PHE A 81 -0.03 -16.96 16.37
C PHE A 81 -0.15 -18.31 17.08
N ALA A 82 0.56 -19.34 16.62
CA ALA A 82 0.66 -20.60 17.35
C ALA A 82 1.27 -20.32 18.72
N VAL A 83 0.44 -20.34 19.77
CA VAL A 83 0.93 -20.23 21.14
C VAL A 83 1.32 -21.62 21.60
N SER A 84 2.63 -21.87 21.69
CA SER A 84 3.17 -23.05 22.34
C SER A 84 2.88 -22.96 23.85
N HIS A 85 1.73 -23.46 24.28
CA HIS A 85 1.47 -23.67 25.71
C HIS A 85 1.90 -25.10 26.09
N PRO A 86 3.07 -25.32 26.71
CA PRO A 86 3.23 -26.47 27.57
C PRO A 86 2.41 -26.19 28.83
N ARG A 87 1.41 -27.03 29.11
CA ARG A 87 0.74 -27.06 30.41
C ARG A 87 1.63 -27.77 31.41
#